data_AF-A0A5Q5BN13-F1
#
_entry.id   AF-A0A5Q5BN13-F1
#
_cell.length_a   1.000
_cell.length_b   1.000
_cell.length_c   1.000
_cell.angle_alpha   90.00
_cell.angle_beta   90.00
_cell.angle_gamma   90.00
#
_symmetry.space_group_name_H-M   'P 1'
#
loop_
_entity.id
_entity.type
_entity.pdbx_description
1 polymer ?
#
loop_
_entity_poly.entity_id
_entity_poly.type
_entity_poly.pdbx_seq_one_letter_code
_entity_poly.pdbx_strand_id
1 'polypeptide(L)'
;MTMLETREPNFARPVATHRGRIYLAVGLLTGVVFLGMTVAVQFGIIAPSFTADVIANLLFGVPVLLVPFVILWNAPGENRTRLDKAAELTLFYLPFTACSQIGYELMFLVGHPLGWWTPTADPGWKWLWWQYALADTRYVSGNPWIFALEVVGVITGIIVFTVWTRLIQVDLPTESRIRCLWVAFAGCAVLMSSTAVYFLAEVGAGFENIGQGAFGLGFKFIAENVPFIVLPPLVLYAIYLQIDYLTRRAATAAA
;
A
#
# COMPACT_ATOMS: atom_id res chain seq x y z
N MET A 1 25.69 19.46 34.99
CA MET A 1 25.32 19.38 33.57
C MET A 1 24.97 17.94 33.26
N THR A 2 23.69 17.59 33.27
CA THR A 2 23.21 16.30 32.76
C THR A 2 23.28 16.37 31.24
N MET A 3 24.20 15.62 30.63
CA MET A 3 24.17 15.36 29.19
C MET A 3 22.82 14.68 28.92
N LEU A 4 21.88 15.41 28.33
CA LEU A 4 20.74 14.77 27.67
C LEU A 4 21.35 13.89 26.59
N GLU A 5 21.43 12.58 26.83
CA GLU A 5 21.68 11.61 25.78
C GLU A 5 20.63 11.85 24.70
N THR A 6 21.00 12.56 23.63
CA THR A 6 20.20 12.66 22.42
C THR A 6 20.12 11.26 21.84
N ARG A 7 19.08 10.54 22.22
CA ARG A 7 18.77 9.21 21.67
C ARG A 7 18.78 9.31 20.16
N GLU A 8 19.69 8.57 19.52
CA GLU A 8 19.74 8.52 18.06
C GLU A 8 18.48 7.83 17.50
N PRO A 9 17.78 8.46 16.54
CA PRO A 9 16.63 7.86 15.88
C PRO A 9 17.03 6.62 15.09
N ASN A 10 16.26 5.53 15.23
CA ASN A 10 16.51 4.29 14.50
C ASN A 10 15.76 4.29 13.15
N PHE A 11 16.42 4.74 12.09
CA PHE A 11 15.82 4.81 10.75
C PHE A 11 15.66 3.46 10.04
N ALA A 12 16.38 2.41 10.45
CA ALA A 12 16.37 1.12 9.76
C ALA A 12 15.33 0.16 10.35
N ARG A 13 15.13 0.22 11.67
CA ARG A 13 14.21 -0.65 12.42
C ARG A 13 13.42 0.14 13.48
N PRO A 14 12.61 1.15 13.06
CA PRO A 14 11.86 2.02 13.97
C PRO A 14 10.65 1.32 14.61
N VAL A 15 10.26 0.14 14.09
CA VAL A 15 9.06 -0.58 14.50
C VAL A 15 9.30 -1.33 15.80
N ALA A 16 8.49 -1.04 16.83
CA ALA A 16 8.49 -1.82 18.06
C ALA A 16 7.95 -3.24 17.82
N THR A 17 8.46 -4.23 18.57
CA THR A 17 8.12 -5.66 18.37
C THR A 17 6.62 -5.93 18.38
N HIS A 18 5.85 -5.28 19.26
CA HIS A 18 4.41 -5.48 19.34
C HIS A 18 3.67 -4.92 18.11
N ARG A 19 4.04 -3.75 17.59
CA ARG A 19 3.48 -3.21 16.34
C ARG A 19 3.91 -4.05 15.14
N GLY A 20 5.16 -4.50 15.10
CA GLY A 20 5.65 -5.43 14.09
C GLY A 20 4.82 -6.73 14.02
N ARG A 21 4.41 -7.27 15.18
CA ARG A 21 3.49 -8.42 15.24
C ARG A 21 2.11 -8.10 14.68
N ILE A 22 1.58 -6.91 14.94
CA ILE A 22 0.28 -6.49 14.38
C ILE A 22 0.38 -6.36 12.85
N TYR A 23 1.41 -5.69 12.33
CA TYR A 23 1.64 -5.58 10.89
C TYR A 23 1.77 -6.95 10.22
N LEU A 24 2.54 -7.86 10.83
CA LEU A 24 2.68 -9.23 10.33
C LEU A 24 1.36 -9.99 10.39
N ALA A 25 0.61 -9.90 11.48
CA ALA A 25 -0.68 -10.59 11.64
C ALA A 25 -1.71 -10.12 10.59
N VAL A 26 -1.79 -8.81 10.34
CA VAL A 26 -2.66 -8.25 9.30
C VAL A 26 -2.21 -8.73 7.92
N GLY A 27 -0.91 -8.67 7.61
CA GLY A 27 -0.39 -9.16 6.33
C GLY A 27 -0.66 -10.65 6.09
N LEU A 28 -0.50 -11.48 7.14
CA LEU A 28 -0.81 -12.91 7.09
C LEU A 28 -2.31 -13.15 6.92
N LEU A 29 -3.16 -12.42 7.65
CA LEU A 29 -4.62 -12.52 7.52
C LEU A 29 -5.05 -12.19 6.08
N THR A 30 -4.58 -11.07 5.53
CA THR A 30 -4.87 -10.67 4.14
C THR A 30 -4.42 -11.74 3.15
N GLY A 31 -3.19 -12.25 3.29
CA GLY A 31 -2.68 -13.32 2.43
C GLY A 31 -3.50 -14.61 2.53
N VAL A 32 -3.90 -15.01 3.73
CA VAL A 32 -4.74 -16.20 3.98
C VAL A 32 -6.13 -16.01 3.37
N VAL A 33 -6.76 -14.84 3.52
CA VAL A 33 -8.08 -14.58 2.94
C VAL A 33 -7.99 -14.59 1.41
N PHE A 34 -7.01 -13.92 0.81
CA PHE A 34 -6.84 -13.89 -0.65
C PHE A 34 -6.59 -15.28 -1.24
N LEU A 35 -5.61 -16.01 -0.72
CA LEU A 35 -5.26 -17.34 -1.22
C LEU A 35 -6.35 -18.35 -0.88
N GLY A 36 -6.87 -18.32 0.35
CA GLY A 36 -7.92 -19.22 0.82
C GLY A 36 -9.19 -19.09 0.02
N MET A 37 -9.66 -17.87 -0.24
CA MET A 37 -10.85 -17.63 -1.08
C MET A 37 -10.60 -18.05 -2.52
N THR A 38 -9.46 -17.71 -3.10
CA THR A 38 -9.14 -18.07 -4.49
C THR A 38 -9.09 -19.60 -4.67
N VAL A 39 -8.45 -20.32 -3.74
CA VAL A 39 -8.40 -21.79 -3.75
C VAL A 39 -9.78 -22.39 -3.51
N ALA A 40 -10.54 -21.88 -2.52
CA ALA A 40 -11.86 -22.41 -2.20
C ALA A 40 -12.84 -22.23 -3.38
N VAL A 41 -12.78 -21.11 -4.09
CA VAL A 41 -13.58 -20.87 -5.30
C VAL A 41 -13.15 -21.79 -6.42
N GLN A 42 -11.84 -21.93 -6.66
CA GLN A 42 -11.33 -22.82 -7.71
C GLN A 42 -11.77 -24.28 -7.54
N PHE A 43 -11.80 -24.79 -6.31
CA PHE A 43 -12.21 -26.18 -6.05
C PHE A 43 -13.71 -26.32 -5.78
N GLY A 44 -14.51 -25.27 -5.98
CA GLY A 44 -15.96 -25.30 -5.78
C GLY A 44 -16.41 -25.45 -4.32
N ILE A 45 -15.52 -25.22 -3.36
CA ILE A 45 -15.83 -25.22 -1.93
C ILE A 45 -16.69 -24.00 -1.57
N ILE A 46 -16.40 -22.85 -2.20
CA ILE A 46 -17.16 -21.61 -2.06
C ILE A 46 -17.65 -21.17 -3.43
N ALA A 47 -18.94 -20.87 -3.56
CA ALA A 47 -19.48 -20.31 -4.80
C ALA A 47 -19.05 -18.83 -4.95
N PRO A 48 -18.67 -18.38 -6.17
CA PRO A 48 -18.33 -16.99 -6.48
C PRO A 48 -19.60 -16.11 -6.47
N SER A 49 -20.08 -15.82 -5.27
CA SER A 49 -21.32 -15.09 -5.01
C SER A 49 -21.05 -13.73 -4.38
N PHE A 50 -22.00 -12.82 -4.50
CA PHE A 50 -21.92 -11.50 -3.86
C PHE A 50 -21.73 -11.60 -2.34
N THR A 51 -22.36 -12.57 -1.67
CA THR A 51 -22.19 -12.77 -0.23
C THR A 51 -20.76 -13.19 0.13
N ALA A 52 -20.18 -14.14 -0.61
CA ALA A 52 -18.80 -14.58 -0.40
C ALA A 52 -17.80 -13.43 -0.65
N ASP A 53 -18.07 -12.65 -1.70
CA ASP A 53 -17.33 -11.43 -2.04
C ASP A 53 -17.35 -10.40 -0.90
N VAL A 54 -18.53 -10.03 -0.39
CA VAL A 54 -18.68 -9.10 0.74
C VAL A 54 -17.92 -9.59 1.98
N ILE A 55 -18.11 -10.86 2.36
CA ILE A 55 -17.46 -11.42 3.56
C ILE A 55 -15.95 -11.34 3.43
N ALA A 56 -15.39 -11.77 2.29
CA ALA A 56 -13.96 -11.74 2.09
C ALA A 56 -13.39 -10.31 2.14
N ASN A 57 -14.03 -9.37 1.43
CA ASN A 57 -13.65 -7.96 1.42
C ASN A 57 -13.68 -7.33 2.82
N LEU A 58 -14.67 -7.66 3.64
CA LEU A 58 -14.69 -7.19 5.04
C LEU A 58 -13.56 -7.83 5.88
N LEU A 59 -13.28 -9.12 5.67
CA LEU A 59 -12.26 -9.85 6.43
C LEU A 59 -10.84 -9.35 6.19
N PHE A 60 -10.47 -8.99 4.95
CA PHE A 60 -9.16 -8.43 4.67
C PHE A 60 -9.15 -6.89 4.69
N GLY A 61 -10.21 -6.25 4.19
CA GLY A 61 -10.27 -4.81 3.96
C GLY A 61 -10.34 -4.02 5.26
N VAL A 62 -11.19 -4.43 6.22
CA VAL A 62 -11.30 -3.72 7.51
C VAL A 62 -9.97 -3.71 8.27
N PRO A 63 -9.25 -4.85 8.45
CA PRO A 63 -7.92 -4.83 9.05
C PRO A 63 -6.92 -3.94 8.31
N VAL A 64 -6.92 -3.95 6.98
CA VAL A 64 -6.05 -3.10 6.14
C VAL A 64 -6.36 -1.61 6.31
N LEU A 65 -7.62 -1.23 6.49
CA LEU A 65 -8.00 0.16 6.77
C LEU A 65 -7.59 0.62 8.17
N LEU A 66 -7.60 -0.30 9.13
CA LEU A 66 -7.30 0.00 10.53
C LEU A 66 -5.81 -0.05 10.87
N VAL A 67 -5.02 -0.86 10.16
CA VAL A 67 -3.60 -1.07 10.48
C VAL A 67 -2.75 0.23 10.49
N PRO A 68 -2.98 1.26 9.65
CA PRO A 68 -2.20 2.48 9.71
C PRO A 68 -2.37 3.24 11.04
N PHE A 69 -3.52 3.10 11.71
CA PHE A 69 -3.77 3.74 13.00
C PHE A 69 -2.92 3.15 14.15
N VAL A 70 -2.34 1.96 13.95
CA VAL A 70 -1.39 1.36 14.90
C VAL A 70 -0.17 2.26 15.11
N ILE A 71 0.20 3.08 14.12
CA ILE A 71 1.30 4.05 14.23
C ILE A 71 0.99 5.13 15.28
N LEU A 72 -0.29 5.47 15.48
CA LEU A 72 -0.72 6.47 16.46
C LEU A 72 -0.69 5.94 17.90
N TRP A 73 -0.71 4.62 18.06
CA TRP A 73 -0.69 3.98 19.36
C TRP A 73 0.73 3.91 19.93
N ASN A 74 0.88 4.38 21.17
CA ASN A 74 2.11 4.24 21.97
C ASN A 74 1.83 3.24 23.09
N ALA A 75 2.75 2.30 23.30
CA ALA A 75 2.65 1.39 24.45
C ALA A 75 2.97 2.12 25.78
N PRO A 76 2.50 1.61 26.93
CA PRO A 76 2.88 2.16 28.24
C PRO A 76 4.41 2.25 28.39
N GLY A 77 4.91 3.45 28.72
CA GLY A 77 6.34 3.73 28.85
C GLY A 77 7.06 4.07 27.54
N GLU A 78 6.38 4.07 26.40
CA GLU A 78 6.99 4.37 25.11
C GLU A 78 7.04 5.88 24.81
N ASN A 79 8.26 6.44 24.83
CA ASN A 79 8.51 7.82 24.43
C ASN A 79 9.10 7.85 23.01
N ARG A 80 8.25 8.16 22.02
CA ARG A 80 8.64 8.26 20.60
C ARG A 80 8.75 9.72 20.19
N THR A 81 9.86 10.06 19.54
CA THR A 81 10.00 11.36 18.91
C THR A 81 9.13 11.44 17.66
N ARG A 82 8.94 12.66 17.15
CA ARG A 82 8.32 12.88 15.83
C ARG A 82 9.04 12.11 14.73
N LEU A 83 10.37 12.01 14.82
CA LEU A 83 11.19 11.38 13.81
C LEU A 83 11.11 9.85 13.85
N ASP A 84 10.95 9.26 15.04
CA ASP A 84 10.70 7.82 15.19
C ASP A 84 9.36 7.42 14.54
N LYS A 85 8.31 8.23 14.76
CA LYS A 85 7.00 8.04 14.13
C LYS A 85 7.09 8.18 12.61
N ALA A 86 7.86 9.15 12.12
CA ALA A 86 8.07 9.38 10.70
C ALA A 86 8.80 8.20 10.04
N ALA A 87 9.89 7.71 10.64
CA ALA A 87 10.63 6.55 10.14
C ALA A 87 9.75 5.30 10.11
N GLU A 88 8.95 5.07 11.17
CA GLU A 88 8.01 3.95 11.21
C GLU A 88 6.94 4.04 10.12
N LEU A 89 6.31 5.20 9.94
CA LEU A 89 5.32 5.41 8.89
C LEU A 89 5.90 5.16 7.50
N THR A 90 7.11 5.67 7.22
CA THR A 90 7.79 5.41 5.95
C THR A 90 8.03 3.91 5.75
N LEU A 91 8.67 3.22 6.70
CA LEU A 91 9.01 1.81 6.53
C LEU A 91 7.81 0.86 6.55
N PHE A 92 6.70 1.27 7.15
CA PHE A 92 5.41 0.58 7.03
C PHE A 92 4.77 0.81 5.65
N TYR A 93 4.69 2.06 5.21
CA TYR A 93 3.91 2.41 4.02
C TYR A 93 4.55 1.94 2.71
N LEU A 94 5.88 2.04 2.57
CA LEU A 94 6.55 1.66 1.31
C LEU A 94 6.25 0.22 0.86
N PRO A 95 6.42 -0.83 1.71
CA PRO A 95 6.07 -2.19 1.31
C PRO A 95 4.55 -2.38 1.21
N PHE A 96 3.77 -1.71 2.07
CA PHE A 96 2.31 -1.76 2.01
C PHE A 96 1.79 -1.31 0.63
N THR A 97 2.22 -0.14 0.16
CA THR A 97 1.81 0.36 -1.15
C THR A 97 2.41 -0.47 -2.29
N ALA A 98 3.70 -0.83 -2.21
CA ALA A 98 4.37 -1.53 -3.28
C ALA A 98 3.83 -2.95 -3.49
N CYS A 99 3.51 -3.68 -2.43
CA CYS A 99 2.90 -5.01 -2.53
C CYS A 99 1.49 -4.96 -3.11
N SER A 100 0.73 -3.88 -2.91
CA SER A 100 -0.55 -3.69 -3.60
C SER A 100 -0.33 -3.57 -5.11
N GLN A 101 0.57 -2.68 -5.53
CA GLN A 101 0.89 -2.46 -6.94
C GLN A 101 1.43 -3.73 -7.61
N ILE A 102 2.37 -4.43 -6.96
CA ILE A 102 2.98 -5.64 -7.52
C ILE A 102 2.02 -6.84 -7.44
N GLY A 103 1.23 -6.96 -6.37
CA GLY A 103 0.35 -8.11 -6.17
C GLY A 103 -0.89 -8.09 -7.05
N TYR A 104 -1.62 -6.97 -7.03
CA TYR A 104 -2.84 -6.82 -7.81
C TYR A 104 -2.55 -6.39 -9.25
N GLU A 105 -1.80 -5.31 -9.42
CA GLU A 105 -1.75 -4.61 -10.70
C GLU A 105 -0.85 -5.31 -11.71
N LEU A 106 0.26 -5.92 -11.27
CA LEU A 106 1.09 -6.74 -12.16
C LEU A 106 0.29 -7.90 -12.74
N MET A 107 -0.51 -8.57 -11.92
CA MET A 107 -1.33 -9.67 -12.39
C MET A 107 -2.34 -9.16 -13.41
N PHE A 108 -3.06 -8.06 -13.13
CA PHE A 108 -3.92 -7.41 -14.11
C PHE A 108 -3.18 -7.09 -15.43
N LEU A 109 -1.99 -6.49 -15.38
CA LEU A 109 -1.19 -6.18 -16.57
C LEU A 109 -0.80 -7.43 -17.37
N VAL A 110 -0.45 -8.53 -16.70
CA VAL A 110 -0.11 -9.80 -17.36
C VAL A 110 -1.33 -10.43 -18.01
N GLY A 111 -2.46 -10.45 -17.31
CA GLY A 111 -3.66 -11.11 -17.82
C GLY A 111 -4.37 -10.33 -18.93
N HIS A 112 -4.15 -9.02 -19.04
CA HIS A 112 -4.82 -8.19 -20.04
C HIS A 112 -4.46 -8.58 -21.49
N PRO A 113 -3.17 -8.64 -21.90
CA PRO A 113 -2.79 -9.11 -23.25
C PRO A 113 -3.09 -10.60 -23.47
N LEU A 114 -3.27 -11.37 -22.40
CA LEU A 114 -3.61 -12.80 -22.47
C LEU A 114 -5.13 -13.06 -22.50
N GLY A 115 -5.96 -12.01 -22.46
CA GLY A 115 -7.42 -12.12 -22.46
C GLY A 115 -8.00 -12.78 -21.22
N TRP A 116 -7.31 -12.71 -20.07
CA TRP A 116 -7.75 -13.39 -18.85
C TRP A 116 -8.92 -12.69 -18.13
N TRP A 117 -9.11 -11.39 -18.36
CA TRP A 117 -10.08 -10.55 -17.64
C TRP A 117 -11.40 -10.39 -18.39
N THR A 118 -11.81 -11.41 -19.15
CA THR A 118 -13.16 -11.39 -19.72
C THR A 118 -14.21 -11.56 -18.62
N PRO A 119 -15.38 -10.88 -18.72
CA PRO A 119 -16.48 -11.09 -17.79
C PRO A 119 -16.86 -12.58 -17.71
N THR A 120 -16.98 -13.11 -16.49
CA THR A 120 -17.31 -14.51 -16.21
C THR A 120 -18.13 -14.62 -14.93
N ALA A 121 -18.97 -15.66 -14.84
CA ALA A 121 -19.64 -16.05 -13.59
C ALA A 121 -18.83 -17.11 -12.80
N ASP A 122 -17.80 -17.68 -13.41
CA ASP A 122 -16.91 -18.67 -12.81
C ASP A 122 -15.46 -18.21 -12.92
N PRO A 123 -14.95 -17.49 -11.90
CA PRO A 123 -13.61 -16.89 -11.97
C PRO A 123 -12.49 -17.87 -11.61
N GLY A 124 -12.77 -18.96 -10.89
CA GLY A 124 -11.75 -19.89 -10.39
C GLY A 124 -10.54 -19.17 -9.76
N TRP A 125 -9.33 -19.47 -10.26
CA TRP A 125 -8.07 -18.82 -9.87
C TRP A 125 -8.04 -17.29 -10.01
N LYS A 126 -8.97 -16.70 -10.77
CA LYS A 126 -9.03 -15.26 -11.03
C LYS A 126 -9.87 -14.52 -9.98
N TRP A 127 -10.43 -15.22 -8.99
CA TRP A 127 -11.40 -14.67 -8.05
C TRP A 127 -10.97 -13.33 -7.43
N LEU A 128 -9.69 -13.20 -7.02
CA LEU A 128 -9.17 -11.99 -6.38
C LEU A 128 -9.28 -10.72 -7.25
N TRP A 129 -9.05 -10.84 -8.55
CA TRP A 129 -9.19 -9.74 -9.50
C TRP A 129 -10.62 -9.59 -10.00
N TRP A 130 -11.28 -10.72 -10.22
CA TRP A 130 -12.68 -10.76 -10.63
C TRP A 130 -13.56 -9.99 -9.65
N GLN A 131 -13.39 -10.21 -8.34
CA GLN A 131 -14.22 -9.55 -7.33
C GLN A 131 -14.06 -8.03 -7.37
N TYR A 132 -12.85 -7.51 -7.62
CA TYR A 132 -12.63 -6.08 -7.73
C TYR A 132 -13.21 -5.54 -9.03
N ALA A 133 -13.03 -6.27 -10.13
CA ALA A 133 -13.57 -5.91 -11.44
C ALA A 133 -15.11 -5.89 -11.51
N LEU A 134 -15.80 -6.58 -10.59
CA LEU A 134 -17.25 -6.42 -10.43
C LEU A 134 -17.63 -5.03 -9.94
N ALA A 135 -16.78 -4.41 -9.12
CA ALA A 135 -16.98 -3.06 -8.62
C ALA A 135 -16.41 -2.01 -9.56
N ASP A 136 -15.30 -2.28 -10.25
CA ASP A 136 -14.73 -1.39 -11.27
C ASP A 136 -14.58 -2.10 -12.61
N THR A 137 -15.54 -1.86 -13.50
CA THR A 137 -15.63 -2.55 -14.80
C THR A 137 -14.48 -2.21 -15.76
N ARG A 138 -13.68 -1.18 -15.47
CA ARG A 138 -12.54 -0.80 -16.30
C ARG A 138 -11.42 -1.85 -16.30
N TYR A 139 -11.37 -2.68 -15.26
CA TYR A 139 -10.42 -3.81 -15.16
C TYR A 139 -10.79 -4.99 -16.07
N VAL A 140 -11.97 -4.99 -16.69
CA VAL A 140 -12.40 -6.02 -17.66
C VAL A 140 -12.70 -5.45 -19.06
N SER A 141 -12.87 -4.13 -19.20
CA SER A 141 -13.21 -3.49 -20.48
C SER A 141 -12.00 -3.14 -21.36
N GLY A 142 -10.78 -3.37 -20.87
CA GLY A 142 -9.55 -2.99 -21.58
C GLY A 142 -9.37 -1.49 -21.72
N ASN A 143 -9.76 -0.76 -20.68
CA ASN A 143 -9.61 0.67 -20.60
C ASN A 143 -8.10 1.04 -20.71
N PRO A 144 -7.67 1.74 -21.77
CA PRO A 144 -6.26 2.02 -22.00
C PRO A 144 -5.68 2.97 -20.94
N TRP A 145 -6.54 3.78 -20.31
CA TRP A 145 -6.15 4.67 -19.23
C TRP A 145 -5.81 3.89 -17.95
N ILE A 146 -6.66 2.96 -17.53
CA ILE A 146 -6.35 2.08 -16.38
C ILE A 146 -5.10 1.25 -16.67
N PHE A 147 -4.98 0.68 -17.87
CA PHE A 147 -3.78 -0.08 -18.23
C PHE A 147 -2.50 0.77 -18.09
N ALA A 148 -2.49 2.00 -18.60
CA ALA A 148 -1.34 2.90 -18.49
C ALA A 148 -1.04 3.28 -17.02
N LEU A 149 -2.09 3.54 -16.23
CA LEU A 149 -1.97 3.86 -14.81
C LEU A 149 -1.31 2.71 -14.05
N GLU A 150 -1.76 1.48 -14.29
CA GLU A 150 -1.20 0.30 -13.63
C GLU A 150 0.23 0.00 -14.05
N VAL A 151 0.62 0.27 -15.30
CA VAL A 151 2.05 0.18 -15.71
C VAL A 151 2.91 1.12 -14.87
N VAL A 152 2.47 2.38 -14.68
CA VAL A 152 3.18 3.34 -13.84
C VAL A 152 3.19 2.88 -12.38
N GLY A 153 2.05 2.38 -11.89
CA GLY A 153 1.89 1.84 -10.55
C GLY A 153 2.87 0.70 -10.24
N VAL A 154 2.94 -0.30 -11.11
CA VAL A 154 3.82 -1.47 -10.97
C VAL A 154 5.29 -1.07 -11.03
N ILE A 155 5.71 -0.29 -12.04
CA ILE A 155 7.12 0.15 -12.17
C ILE A 155 7.53 0.93 -10.92
N THR A 156 6.68 1.86 -10.47
CA THR A 156 6.94 2.66 -9.26
C THR A 156 6.95 1.78 -8.01
N GLY A 157 6.05 0.81 -7.91
CA GLY A 157 6.01 -0.18 -6.83
C GLY A 157 7.31 -0.98 -6.73
N ILE A 158 7.84 -1.47 -7.85
CA ILE A 158 9.13 -2.19 -7.90
C ILE A 158 10.28 -1.29 -7.42
N ILE A 159 10.34 -0.03 -7.89
CA ILE A 159 11.36 0.93 -7.47
C ILE A 159 11.27 1.19 -5.97
N VAL A 160 10.07 1.49 -5.46
CA VAL A 160 9.81 1.76 -4.04
C VAL A 160 10.15 0.56 -3.16
N PHE A 161 9.77 -0.65 -3.58
CA PHE A 161 10.11 -1.88 -2.86
C PHE A 161 11.62 -2.10 -2.83
N THR A 162 12.31 -1.86 -3.95
CA THR A 162 13.77 -1.99 -4.04
C THR A 162 14.46 -1.03 -3.08
N VAL A 163 14.08 0.26 -3.05
CA VAL A 163 14.68 1.19 -2.09
C VAL A 163 14.29 0.89 -0.65
N TRP A 164 13.10 0.35 -0.40
CA TRP A 164 12.71 -0.11 0.93
C TRP A 164 13.65 -1.22 1.45
N THR A 165 14.00 -2.21 0.63
CA THR A 165 14.95 -3.27 1.04
C THR A 165 16.33 -2.71 1.41
N ARG A 166 16.72 -1.56 0.84
CA ARG A 166 17.92 -0.83 1.27
C ARG A 166 17.71 -0.05 2.56
N LEU A 167 16.58 0.65 2.70
CA LEU A 167 16.30 1.48 3.88
C LEU A 167 16.22 0.69 5.19
N ILE A 168 15.83 -0.60 5.14
CA ILE A 168 15.82 -1.49 6.31
C ILE A 168 17.23 -1.99 6.72
N GLN A 169 18.26 -1.74 5.91
CA GLN A 169 19.64 -2.09 6.26
C GLN A 169 20.16 -1.14 7.35
N VAL A 170 20.80 -1.72 8.37
CA VAL A 170 21.27 -0.98 9.56
C VAL A 170 22.56 -0.21 9.25
N ASP A 171 23.39 -0.76 8.38
CA ASP A 171 24.72 -0.29 7.96
C ASP A 171 24.69 0.60 6.71
N LEU A 172 23.51 0.96 6.21
CA LEU A 172 23.38 1.82 5.03
C LEU A 172 24.02 3.20 5.29
N PRO A 173 25.03 3.63 4.51
CA PRO A 173 25.66 4.93 4.68
C PRO A 173 24.67 6.10 4.59
N THR A 174 24.88 7.15 5.39
CA THR A 174 23.99 8.32 5.47
C THR A 174 23.64 8.91 4.11
N GLU A 175 24.62 9.10 3.23
CA GLU A 175 24.40 9.62 1.88
C GLU A 175 23.50 8.69 1.05
N SER A 176 23.73 7.38 1.11
CA SER A 176 22.90 6.39 0.43
C SER A 176 21.48 6.36 0.99
N ARG A 177 21.32 6.53 2.31
CA ARG A 177 20.00 6.62 2.96
C ARG A 177 19.23 7.85 2.48
N ILE A 178 19.87 9.02 2.44
CA ILE A 178 19.27 10.25 1.92
C ILE A 178 18.82 10.06 0.45
N ARG A 179 19.66 9.47 -0.39
CA ARG A 179 19.30 9.17 -1.79
C ARG A 179 18.11 8.21 -1.89
N CYS A 180 18.09 7.13 -1.11
CA CYS A 180 16.97 6.19 -1.08
C CYS A 180 15.67 6.87 -0.61
N LEU A 181 15.76 7.77 0.37
CA LEU A 181 14.61 8.55 0.84
C LEU A 181 14.08 9.50 -0.24
N TRP A 182 14.94 10.16 -1.03
CA TRP A 182 14.50 10.97 -2.16
C TRP A 182 13.81 10.15 -3.26
N VAL A 183 14.33 8.95 -3.57
CA VAL A 183 13.68 8.04 -4.51
C VAL A 183 12.33 7.56 -3.97
N ALA A 184 12.26 7.21 -2.68
CA ALA A 184 11.00 6.85 -2.02
C ALA A 184 10.00 8.01 -2.03
N PHE A 185 10.45 9.25 -1.81
CA PHE A 185 9.62 10.46 -1.90
C PHE A 185 9.02 10.61 -3.30
N ALA A 186 9.85 10.56 -4.34
CA ALA A 186 9.40 10.66 -5.73
C ALA A 186 8.41 9.54 -6.08
N GLY A 187 8.71 8.30 -5.69
CA GLY A 187 7.81 7.17 -5.93
C GLY A 187 6.46 7.32 -5.21
N CYS A 188 6.44 7.75 -3.96
CA CYS A 188 5.19 8.02 -3.23
C CYS A 188 4.39 9.16 -3.88
N ALA A 189 5.04 10.20 -4.38
CA ALA A 189 4.38 11.30 -5.07
C ALA A 189 3.74 10.85 -6.39
N VAL A 190 4.42 9.99 -7.16
CA VAL A 190 3.86 9.39 -8.38
C VAL A 190 2.63 8.54 -8.06
N LEU A 191 2.72 7.64 -7.08
CA LEU A 191 1.58 6.78 -6.70
C LEU A 191 0.38 7.60 -6.18
N MET A 192 0.64 8.65 -5.40
CA MET A 192 -0.40 9.57 -4.94
C MET A 192 -1.07 10.28 -6.12
N SER A 193 -0.27 10.78 -7.07
CA SER A 193 -0.77 11.44 -8.28
C SER A 193 -1.63 10.49 -9.10
N SER A 194 -1.16 9.26 -9.35
CA SER A 194 -1.93 8.23 -10.06
C SER A 194 -3.26 7.95 -9.38
N THR A 195 -3.26 7.77 -8.06
CA THR A 195 -4.49 7.52 -7.27
C THR A 195 -5.46 8.70 -7.37
N ALA A 196 -4.96 9.94 -7.30
CA ALA A 196 -5.80 11.12 -7.44
C ALA A 196 -6.46 11.19 -8.83
N VAL A 197 -5.70 10.91 -9.90
CA VAL A 197 -6.27 10.91 -11.25
C VAL A 197 -7.25 9.75 -11.44
N TYR A 198 -7.01 8.57 -10.86
CA TYR A 198 -7.94 7.45 -10.86
C TYR A 198 -9.33 7.86 -10.32
N PHE A 199 -9.36 8.53 -9.16
CA PHE A 199 -10.60 9.03 -8.57
C PHE A 199 -11.24 10.14 -9.40
N LEU A 200 -10.47 11.14 -9.80
CA LEU A 200 -11.00 12.28 -10.56
C LEU A 200 -11.55 11.87 -11.92
N ALA A 201 -10.92 10.90 -12.58
CA ALA A 201 -11.41 10.33 -13.84
C ALA A 201 -12.78 9.67 -13.66
N GLU A 202 -12.98 8.92 -12.58
CA GLU A 202 -14.27 8.26 -12.34
C GLU A 202 -15.37 9.25 -11.92
N VAL A 203 -15.03 10.26 -11.11
CA VAL A 203 -15.94 11.37 -10.79
C VAL A 203 -16.35 12.09 -12.07
N GLY A 204 -15.39 12.35 -12.97
CA GLY A 204 -15.65 12.97 -14.28
C GLY A 204 -16.53 12.11 -15.20
N ALA A 205 -16.44 10.78 -15.07
CA ALA A 205 -17.28 9.81 -15.77
C ALA A 205 -18.65 9.59 -15.09
N GLY A 206 -18.96 10.32 -14.02
CA GLY A 206 -20.25 10.19 -13.31
C GLY A 206 -20.46 8.84 -12.63
N PHE A 207 -19.37 8.14 -12.28
CA PHE A 207 -19.39 6.79 -11.70
C PHE A 207 -19.97 5.70 -12.62
N GLU A 208 -19.97 5.90 -13.94
CA GLU A 208 -20.54 4.96 -14.91
C GLU A 208 -19.88 3.57 -14.89
N ASN A 209 -18.64 3.48 -14.41
CA ASN A 209 -17.88 2.23 -14.42
C ASN A 209 -18.03 1.45 -13.10
N ILE A 210 -18.69 2.04 -12.10
CA ILE A 210 -18.80 1.48 -10.76
C ILE A 210 -20.01 0.56 -10.63
N GLY A 211 -19.73 -0.74 -10.45
CA GLY A 211 -20.73 -1.78 -10.22
C GLY A 211 -21.04 -2.02 -8.74
N GLN A 212 -21.85 -3.05 -8.46
CA GLN A 212 -22.20 -3.52 -7.11
C GLN A 212 -22.86 -2.49 -6.17
N GLY A 213 -23.43 -1.42 -6.74
CA GLY A 213 -24.21 -0.41 -6.00
C GLY A 213 -23.42 0.21 -4.84
N ALA A 214 -24.08 0.36 -3.69
CA ALA A 214 -23.49 1.00 -2.51
C ALA A 214 -22.24 0.27 -1.98
N PHE A 215 -22.17 -1.06 -2.13
CA PHE A 215 -21.00 -1.81 -1.68
C PHE A 215 -19.79 -1.58 -2.58
N GLY A 216 -19.99 -1.65 -3.91
CA GLY A 216 -18.93 -1.38 -4.87
C GLY A 216 -18.42 0.05 -4.79
N LEU A 217 -19.31 1.04 -4.70
CA LEU A 217 -18.91 2.44 -4.56
C LEU A 217 -18.30 2.73 -3.19
N GLY A 218 -19.00 2.38 -2.11
CA GLY A 218 -18.62 2.79 -0.76
C GLY A 218 -17.43 2.01 -0.21
N PHE A 219 -17.43 0.69 -0.36
CA PHE A 219 -16.37 -0.14 0.22
C PHE A 219 -15.19 -0.31 -0.75
N LYS A 220 -15.42 -0.88 -1.93
CA LYS A 220 -14.33 -1.23 -2.85
C LYS A 220 -13.70 -0.01 -3.51
N PHE A 221 -14.50 0.86 -4.10
CA PHE A 221 -13.98 2.02 -4.80
C PHE A 221 -13.44 3.09 -3.84
N ILE A 222 -14.22 3.47 -2.82
CA ILE A 222 -13.79 4.49 -1.85
C ILE A 222 -12.92 3.89 -0.75
N ALA A 223 -13.50 3.03 0.12
CA ALA A 223 -12.83 2.65 1.37
C ALA A 223 -11.49 1.96 1.13
N GLU A 224 -11.41 0.93 0.28
CA GLU A 224 -10.14 0.20 0.01
C GLU A 224 -9.03 1.10 -0.55
N ASN A 225 -9.41 2.18 -1.23
CA ASN A 225 -8.47 3.16 -1.80
C ASN A 225 -8.13 4.32 -0.84
N VAL A 226 -8.85 4.49 0.28
CA VAL A 226 -8.57 5.53 1.30
C VAL A 226 -7.11 5.54 1.76
N PRO A 227 -6.46 4.39 2.08
CA PRO A 227 -5.06 4.39 2.48
C PRO A 227 -4.13 5.00 1.43
N PHE A 228 -4.45 4.82 0.14
CA PHE A 228 -3.63 5.26 -0.99
C PHE A 228 -3.82 6.73 -1.37
N ILE A 229 -4.86 7.39 -0.85
CA ILE A 229 -5.06 8.84 -1.03
C ILE A 229 -4.75 9.64 0.24
N VAL A 230 -5.02 9.09 1.43
CA VAL A 230 -4.85 9.78 2.72
C VAL A 230 -3.44 9.65 3.29
N LEU A 231 -2.82 8.47 3.21
CA LEU A 231 -1.48 8.27 3.79
C LEU A 231 -0.34 8.92 2.99
N PRO A 232 -0.32 8.94 1.64
CA PRO A 232 0.83 9.47 0.91
C PRO A 232 1.26 10.89 1.31
N PRO A 233 0.35 11.88 1.50
CA PRO A 233 0.74 13.20 2.01
C PRO A 233 1.49 13.15 3.35
N LEU A 234 1.05 12.28 4.27
CA LEU A 234 1.69 12.08 5.57
C LEU A 234 3.05 11.39 5.43
N VAL A 235 3.16 10.43 4.51
CA VAL A 235 4.39 9.69 4.21
C VAL A 235 5.42 10.59 3.55
N LEU A 236 5.02 11.41 2.58
CA LEU A 236 5.89 12.42 1.96
C LEU A 236 6.46 13.36 3.01
N TYR A 237 5.60 13.84 3.91
CA TYR A 237 6.04 14.68 5.02
C TYR A 237 6.99 13.93 5.98
N ALA A 238 6.71 12.67 6.29
CA ALA A 238 7.58 11.82 7.12
C ALA A 238 8.95 11.57 6.47
N ILE A 239 9.00 11.37 5.16
CA ILE A 239 10.24 11.22 4.40
C ILE A 239 11.02 12.54 4.40
N TYR A 240 10.34 13.68 4.19
CA TYR A 240 10.95 15.00 4.29
C TYR A 240 11.64 15.24 5.64
N LEU A 241 10.98 14.89 6.76
CA LEU A 241 11.58 15.05 8.09
C LEU A 241 12.87 14.23 8.26
N GLN A 242 12.92 13.01 7.69
CA GLN A 242 14.12 12.17 7.73
C GLN A 242 15.24 12.76 6.87
N ILE A 243 14.92 13.24 5.67
CA ILE A 243 15.87 13.89 4.77
C ILE A 243 16.45 15.15 5.42
N ASP A 244 15.61 16.03 5.97
CA ASP A 244 16.05 17.29 6.60
C ASP A 244 16.99 17.01 7.78
N TYR A 245 16.61 16.07 8.67
CA TYR A 245 17.46 15.68 9.79
C TYR A 245 18.81 15.12 9.35
N LEU A 246 18.82 14.15 8.44
CA LEU A 246 20.05 13.48 7.99
C LEU A 246 20.97 14.44 7.23
N THR A 247 20.39 15.33 6.42
CA THR A 247 21.16 16.33 5.65
C THR A 247 21.83 17.34 6.57
N ARG A 248 21.12 17.86 7.58
CA ARG A 248 21.71 18.76 8.58
C ARG A 248 22.83 18.10 9.35
N ARG A 249 22.64 16.85 9.77
CA ARG A 249 23.65 16.07 10.50
C ARG A 249 24.90 15.80 9.66
N ALA A 250 24.72 15.50 8.37
CA ALA A 250 25.83 15.32 7.44
C ALA A 250 26.62 16.62 7.25
N ALA A 251 25.95 17.76 7.14
CA ALA A 251 26.59 19.07 7.05
C ALA A 251 27.42 19.40 8.31
N THR A 252 26.90 19.12 9.51
CA THR A 252 27.65 19.33 10.75
C THR A 252 28.84 18.40 10.93
N ALA A 253 28.82 17.21 10.33
CA ALA A 253 29.93 16.25 10.41
C ALA A 253 31.07 16.56 9.42
N ALA A 254 30.80 17.39 8.41
CA ALA A 254 31.78 17.83 7.41
C ALA A 254 32.43 19.18 7.74
N ALA A 255 31.92 19.90 8.74
CA ALA A 255 32.43 21.19 9.23
C ALA A 255 33.41 20.97 10.39
#